data_AF-T0PQP9-F1
#
_entry.id   AF-T0PQP9-F1
#
_cell.length_a   1.000
_cell.length_b   1.000
_cell.length_c   1.000
_cell.angle_alpha   90.00
_cell.angle_beta   90.00
_cell.angle_gamma   90.00
#
_symmetry.space_group_name_H-M   'P 1'
#
loop_
_entity.id
_entity.type
_entity.pdbx_description
1 polymer ?
#
loop_
_entity_poly.entity_id
_entity_poly.type
_entity_poly.pdbx_seq_one_letter_code
_entity_poly.pdbx_strand_id
1 'polypeptide(L)'
;MLSLAKTVVKRSTRSFSTLEKDLPNIIEQAVGRQGAELKLAEEGIELFSRDPIFTEESQGNSKENPILVPSFNSHRAIGISHNDSPYIKWFNLHEGKVFYVPDYDKYFKLDNRNPNKGAAHHH
;
A
#
# COMPACT_ATOMS: atom_id res chain seq x y z
N MET A 1 22.58 52.20 60.17
CA MET A 1 21.87 52.30 58.88
C MET A 1 22.36 51.17 57.98
N LEU A 2 21.78 49.96 58.10
CA LEU A 2 22.13 48.82 57.25
C LEU A 2 21.25 48.83 55.99
N SER A 3 21.89 48.81 54.82
CA SER A 3 21.25 48.65 53.51
C SER A 3 21.09 47.17 53.19
N LEU A 4 19.86 46.72 52.96
CA LEU A 4 19.54 45.34 52.61
C LEU A 4 19.49 45.21 51.08
N ALA A 5 20.58 44.74 50.46
CA ALA A 5 20.60 44.45 49.03
C ALA A 5 19.79 43.18 48.74
N LYS A 6 18.70 43.32 47.98
CA LYS A 6 17.80 42.22 47.63
C LYS A 6 18.33 41.51 46.38
N THR A 7 18.98 40.36 46.54
CA THR A 7 19.42 39.52 45.43
C THR A 7 18.22 38.86 44.76
N VAL A 8 17.89 39.28 43.54
CA VAL A 8 16.85 38.64 42.73
C VAL A 8 17.47 37.45 41.99
N VAL A 9 17.20 36.25 42.49
CA VAL A 9 17.53 35.00 41.80
C VAL A 9 16.56 34.85 40.62
N LYS A 10 17.04 35.05 39.40
CA LYS A 10 16.29 34.67 38.19
C LYS A 10 16.21 33.14 38.15
N ARG A 11 15.08 32.57 38.60
CA ARG A 11 14.77 31.17 38.33
C ARG A 11 14.59 31.00 36.83
N SER A 12 15.50 30.26 36.19
CA SER A 12 15.27 29.73 34.85
C SER A 12 14.06 28.79 34.92
N THR A 13 12.92 29.26 34.42
CA THR A 13 11.78 28.40 34.15
C THR A 13 12.18 27.50 32.98
N ARG A 14 12.46 26.23 33.25
CA ARG A 14 12.52 25.23 32.19
C ARG A 14 11.10 25.14 31.63
N SER A 15 10.87 25.70 30.44
CA SER A 15 9.64 25.44 29.71
C SER A 15 9.65 23.96 29.36
N PHE A 16 8.65 23.21 29.84
CA PHE A 16 8.41 21.89 29.29
C PHE A 16 8.07 22.06 27.80
N SER A 17 8.77 21.33 26.95
CA SER A 17 8.44 21.21 25.53
C SER A 17 6.96 20.88 25.41
N THR A 18 6.19 21.75 24.78
CA THR A 18 4.85 21.37 24.32
C THR A 18 5.05 20.30 23.25
N LEU A 19 4.46 19.11 23.43
CA LEU A 19 4.66 17.92 22.58
C LEU A 19 4.62 18.22 21.07
N GLU A 20 3.82 19.20 20.63
CA GLU A 20 3.68 19.56 19.21
C GLU A 20 4.84 20.36 18.61
N LYS A 21 5.69 21.00 19.43
CA LYS A 21 6.71 21.93 18.92
C LYS A 21 8.09 21.29 18.74
N ASP A 22 8.39 20.26 19.53
CA ASP A 22 9.73 19.65 19.60
C ASP A 22 9.76 18.21 19.06
N LEU A 23 8.61 17.66 18.66
CA LEU A 23 8.55 16.35 17.99
C LEU A 23 8.68 16.52 16.47
N PRO A 24 9.66 15.87 15.83
CA PRO A 24 9.77 15.91 14.39
C PRO A 24 8.55 15.28 13.70
N ASN A 25 8.14 15.86 12.58
CA ASN A 25 7.09 15.30 11.75
C ASN A 25 7.58 14.04 11.04
N ILE A 26 6.79 12.97 11.13
CA ILE A 26 7.08 11.69 10.48
C ILE A 26 7.23 11.81 8.96
N ILE A 27 6.48 12.71 8.31
CA ILE A 27 6.54 12.94 6.86
C ILE A 27 7.93 13.45 6.45
N GLU A 28 8.56 14.30 7.28
CA GLU A 28 9.86 14.89 7.01
C GLU A 28 11.02 13.93 7.30
N GLN A 29 10.83 13.00 8.24
CA GLN A 29 11.88 12.09 8.70
C GLN A 29 11.82 10.70 8.08
N ALA A 30 10.66 10.28 7.58
CA ALA A 30 10.51 8.95 6.99
C ALA A 30 11.31 8.83 5.69
N VAL A 31 12.13 7.79 5.62
CA VAL A 31 12.94 7.45 4.44
C VAL A 31 12.59 6.03 3.95
N GLY A 32 13.12 5.65 2.79
CA GLY A 32 12.89 4.33 2.21
C GLY A 32 11.43 4.09 1.83
N ARG A 33 10.94 2.86 2.03
CA ARG A 33 9.58 2.44 1.62
C ARG A 33 8.49 3.19 2.37
N GLN A 34 8.68 3.40 3.68
CA GLN A 34 7.72 4.14 4.50
C GLN A 34 7.62 5.60 4.04
N GLY A 35 8.74 6.26 3.78
CA GLY A 35 8.72 7.63 3.24
C GLY A 35 8.06 7.72 1.87
N ALA A 36 8.29 6.73 0.99
CA ALA A 36 7.64 6.67 -0.32
C ALA A 36 6.12 6.47 -0.21
N GLU A 37 5.67 5.60 0.69
CA GLU A 37 4.25 5.34 0.94
C GLU A 37 3.54 6.57 1.52
N LEU A 38 4.15 7.26 2.50
CA LEU A 38 3.58 8.48 3.08
C LEU A 38 3.41 9.61 2.05
N LYS A 39 4.43 9.84 1.19
CA LYS A 39 4.36 10.87 0.14
C LYS A 39 3.28 10.58 -0.89
N LEU A 40 3.16 9.33 -1.34
CA LEU A 40 2.12 8.94 -2.29
C LEU A 40 0.72 8.96 -1.65
N ALA A 41 0.62 8.65 -0.36
CA ALA A 41 -0.64 8.74 0.37
C ALA A 41 -1.17 10.19 0.45
N GLU A 42 -0.29 11.20 0.52
CA GLU A 42 -0.70 12.62 0.43
C GLU A 42 -1.35 12.95 -0.93
N GLU A 43 -0.97 12.24 -1.99
CA GLU A 43 -1.57 12.34 -3.33
C GLU A 43 -2.80 11.41 -3.50
N GLY A 44 -3.19 10.67 -2.45
CA GLY A 44 -4.26 9.69 -2.49
C GLY A 44 -3.89 8.37 -3.21
N ILE A 45 -2.60 8.10 -3.40
CA ILE A 45 -2.09 6.91 -4.08
C ILE A 45 -1.57 5.90 -3.05
N GLU A 46 -2.14 4.70 -3.06
CA GLU A 46 -1.67 3.60 -2.22
C GLU A 46 -0.54 2.82 -2.91
N LEU A 47 0.68 2.86 -2.33
CA LEU A 47 1.85 2.20 -2.89
C LEU A 47 1.79 0.66 -2.77
N PHE A 48 1.30 0.16 -1.64
CA PHE A 48 1.22 -1.26 -1.33
C PHE A 48 -0.22 -1.65 -1.02
N SER A 49 -1.01 -1.90 -2.06
CA SER A 49 -2.42 -2.21 -1.89
C SER A 49 -2.66 -3.43 -1.01
N ARG A 50 -3.51 -3.24 0.01
CA ARG A 50 -3.91 -4.27 0.98
C ARG A 50 -5.32 -4.81 0.72
N ASP A 51 -6.06 -4.13 -0.15
CA ASP A 51 -7.45 -4.41 -0.42
C ASP A 51 -7.62 -5.60 -1.37
N PRO A 52 -8.76 -6.30 -1.27
CA PRO A 52 -9.13 -7.27 -2.29
C PRO A 52 -9.27 -6.58 -3.65
N ILE A 53 -9.11 -7.37 -4.72
CA ILE A 53 -9.29 -6.86 -6.08
C ILE A 53 -10.77 -6.52 -6.28
N PHE A 54 -11.05 -5.25 -6.51
CA PHE A 54 -12.38 -4.79 -6.89
C PHE A 54 -12.64 -5.10 -8.37
N THR A 55 -13.86 -5.53 -8.68
CA THR A 55 -14.28 -5.92 -10.03
C THR A 55 -15.64 -5.33 -10.32
N GLU A 56 -15.86 -4.88 -11.56
CA GLU A 56 -17.19 -4.51 -12.02
C GLU A 56 -18.08 -5.74 -12.18
N GLU A 57 -19.40 -5.58 -12.07
CA GLU A 57 -20.37 -6.68 -12.14
C GLU A 57 -20.27 -7.50 -13.44
N SER A 58 -19.90 -6.84 -14.54
CA SER A 58 -19.75 -7.48 -15.86
C SER A 58 -18.44 -8.27 -16.03
N GLN A 59 -17.43 -8.03 -15.19
CA GLN A 59 -16.11 -8.63 -15.34
C GLN A 59 -16.09 -10.09 -14.88
N GLY A 60 -15.30 -10.89 -15.59
CA GLY A 60 -15.13 -12.32 -15.34
C GLY A 60 -16.25 -13.19 -15.90
N ASN A 61 -17.34 -12.63 -16.42
CA ASN A 61 -18.47 -13.40 -16.96
C ASN A 61 -18.24 -13.87 -18.41
N SER A 62 -17.18 -13.43 -19.08
CA SER A 62 -16.79 -13.92 -20.40
C SER A 62 -15.26 -13.95 -20.54
N LYS A 63 -14.79 -14.70 -21.54
CA LYS A 63 -13.35 -14.80 -21.86
C LYS A 63 -12.80 -13.47 -22.39
N GLU A 64 -13.66 -12.69 -23.05
CA GLU A 64 -13.36 -11.39 -23.64
C GLU A 64 -13.30 -10.28 -22.59
N ASN A 65 -14.02 -10.44 -21.47
CA ASN A 65 -14.03 -9.51 -20.35
C ASN A 65 -13.63 -10.21 -19.03
N PRO A 66 -12.38 -10.70 -18.89
CA PRO A 66 -11.94 -11.37 -17.66
C PRO A 66 -11.71 -10.37 -16.53
N ILE A 67 -11.71 -10.86 -15.28
CA ILE A 67 -11.21 -10.12 -14.13
C ILE A 67 -9.71 -9.87 -14.31
N LEU A 68 -9.33 -8.60 -14.35
CA LEU A 68 -7.94 -8.18 -14.49
C LEU A 68 -7.26 -8.14 -13.13
N VAL A 69 -6.18 -8.90 -13.02
CA VAL A 69 -5.41 -9.02 -11.79
C VAL A 69 -4.09 -8.27 -11.94
N PRO A 70 -3.89 -7.13 -11.24
CA PRO A 70 -2.66 -6.36 -11.32
C PRO A 70 -1.45 -7.19 -10.88
N SER A 71 -0.29 -7.03 -11.52
CA SER A 71 0.96 -7.65 -11.07
C SER A 71 2.15 -6.89 -11.62
N PHE A 72 3.26 -6.85 -10.88
CA PHE A 72 4.56 -6.41 -11.42
C PHE A 72 5.42 -7.60 -11.91
N ASN A 73 4.95 -8.82 -11.68
CA ASN A 73 5.61 -10.07 -12.09
C ASN A 73 4.80 -10.79 -13.16
N SER A 74 5.43 -11.71 -13.89
CA SER A 74 4.80 -12.54 -14.93
C SER A 74 3.88 -13.65 -14.37
N HIS A 75 3.81 -13.79 -13.04
CA HIS A 75 2.87 -14.66 -12.36
C HIS A 75 2.44 -14.08 -11.01
N ARG A 76 1.22 -14.42 -10.54
CA ARG A 76 0.69 -14.00 -9.24
C ARG A 76 -0.21 -15.09 -8.65
N ALA A 77 -0.06 -15.35 -7.35
CA ALA A 77 -0.97 -16.22 -6.60
C ALA A 77 -2.27 -15.46 -6.27
N ILE A 78 -3.41 -16.12 -6.47
CA ILE A 78 -4.75 -15.55 -6.31
C ILE A 78 -5.57 -16.43 -5.38
N GLY A 79 -6.22 -15.79 -4.41
CA GLY A 79 -7.23 -16.39 -3.56
C GLY A 79 -8.60 -15.87 -3.96
N ILE A 80 -9.56 -16.77 -4.17
CA ILE A 80 -10.98 -16.42 -4.36
C ILE A 80 -11.75 -16.92 -3.15
N SER A 81 -12.52 -16.01 -2.54
CA SER A 81 -13.58 -16.32 -1.58
C SER A 81 -14.94 -16.13 -2.23
N HIS A 82 -15.92 -16.92 -1.81
CA HIS A 82 -17.31 -16.77 -2.24
C HIS A 82 -18.21 -16.85 -1.01
N ASN A 83 -19.32 -16.10 -0.99
CA ASN A 83 -20.16 -15.97 0.21
C ASN A 83 -20.69 -17.32 0.72
N ASP A 84 -20.90 -18.27 -0.19
CA ASP A 84 -21.44 -19.59 0.14
C ASP A 84 -20.36 -20.64 0.49
N SER A 85 -19.08 -20.25 0.54
CA SER A 85 -17.98 -21.16 0.88
C SER A 85 -17.06 -20.55 1.95
N PRO A 86 -16.78 -21.27 3.06
CA PRO A 86 -15.82 -20.82 4.06
C PRO A 86 -14.36 -20.99 3.59
N TYR A 87 -14.13 -21.63 2.45
CA TYR A 87 -12.79 -21.94 1.95
C TYR A 87 -12.34 -20.97 0.85
N ILE A 88 -11.08 -20.55 0.93
CA ILE A 88 -10.41 -19.80 -0.13
C ILE A 88 -9.80 -20.78 -1.13
N LYS A 89 -10.14 -20.64 -2.40
CA LYS A 89 -9.50 -21.39 -3.48
C LYS A 89 -8.27 -20.62 -3.97
N TRP A 90 -7.13 -21.31 -4.00
CA TRP A 90 -5.86 -20.74 -4.45
C TRP A 90 -5.44 -21.29 -5.81
N PHE A 91 -4.92 -20.41 -6.66
CA PHE A 91 -4.30 -20.78 -7.94
C PHE A 91 -3.30 -19.71 -8.38
N ASN A 92 -2.43 -20.06 -9.33
CA ASN A 92 -1.48 -19.14 -9.92
C ASN A 92 -1.97 -18.66 -11.28
N LEU A 93 -2.01 -17.34 -11.47
CA LEU A 93 -2.15 -16.73 -12.78
C LEU A 93 -0.79 -16.54 -13.42
N HIS A 94 -0.74 -16.78 -14.72
CA HIS A 94 0.42 -16.54 -15.56
C HIS A 94 0.09 -15.52 -16.63
N GLU A 95 1.08 -14.70 -16.97
CA GLU A 95 0.99 -13.70 -18.00
C GLU A 95 0.58 -14.28 -19.37
N GLY A 96 -0.19 -13.51 -20.12
CA GLY A 96 -0.62 -13.83 -21.49
C GLY A 96 -1.79 -14.81 -21.61
N LYS A 97 -2.11 -15.56 -20.54
CA LYS A 97 -3.20 -16.54 -20.55
C LYS A 97 -4.44 -16.01 -19.81
N VAL A 98 -5.61 -16.31 -20.37
CA VAL A 98 -6.88 -16.19 -19.65
C VAL A 98 -7.12 -17.52 -18.94
N PHE A 99 -7.36 -17.46 -17.64
CA PHE A 99 -7.61 -18.60 -16.79
C PHE A 99 -9.08 -18.65 -16.39
N TYR A 100 -9.71 -19.80 -16.52
CA TYR A 100 -11.10 -20.01 -16.12
C TYR A 100 -11.14 -20.83 -14.83
N VAL A 101 -11.96 -20.39 -13.86
CA VAL A 101 -12.18 -21.10 -12.59
C VAL A 101 -13.60 -21.68 -12.60
N PRO A 102 -13.77 -22.99 -12.85
CA PRO A 102 -15.09 -23.61 -13.01
C PRO A 102 -16.00 -23.44 -11.78
N ASP A 103 -15.47 -23.59 -10.58
CA ASP A 103 -16.22 -23.54 -9.32
C ASP A 103 -16.94 -22.21 -9.08
N TYR A 104 -16.46 -21.13 -9.72
CA TYR A 104 -17.06 -19.79 -9.59
C TYR A 104 -17.60 -19.24 -10.90
N ASP A 105 -17.44 -19.99 -12.00
CA ASP A 105 -17.77 -19.56 -13.35
C ASP A 105 -17.21 -18.16 -13.67
N LYS A 106 -15.89 -17.99 -13.49
CA LYS A 106 -15.20 -16.72 -13.71
C LYS A 106 -13.91 -16.87 -14.50
N TYR A 107 -13.67 -15.90 -15.38
CA TYR A 107 -12.44 -15.73 -16.13
C TYR A 107 -11.53 -14.69 -15.47
N PHE A 108 -10.23 -14.97 -15.44
CA PHE A 108 -9.20 -14.12 -14.86
C PHE A 108 -8.04 -13.95 -15.85
N LYS A 109 -7.40 -12.79 -15.84
CA LYS A 109 -6.20 -12.53 -16.63
C LYS A 109 -5.23 -11.67 -15.83
N LEU A 110 -3.95 -12.02 -15.92
CA LEU A 110 -2.90 -11.21 -15.31
C LEU A 110 -2.72 -9.90 -16.12
N ASP A 111 -2.84 -8.77 -15.42
CA ASP A 111 -2.53 -7.42 -15.90
C ASP A 111 -1.14 -7.03 -15.40
N ASN A 112 -0.12 -7.28 -16.22
CA ASN A 112 1.27 -6.99 -15.87
C ASN A 112 1.58 -5.50 -16.07
N ARG A 113 1.72 -4.78 -14.96
CA ARG A 113 1.98 -3.32 -14.88
C ARG A 113 3.45 -2.98 -14.72
N ASN A 114 4.36 -3.93 -14.95
CA ASN A 114 5.79 -3.68 -14.89
C ASN A 114 6.24 -2.77 -16.05
N PRO A 115 6.75 -1.56 -15.77
CA PRO A 115 7.21 -0.64 -16.82
C PRO A 115 8.48 -1.15 -17.53
N ASN A 116 9.21 -2.10 -16.94
CA ASN A 116 10.44 -2.68 -17.47
C ASN A 116 10.21 -4.02 -18.19
N LYS A 117 8.95 -4.38 -18.45
CA LYS A 117 8.60 -5.63 -19.13
C LYS A 117 9.24 -5.67 -20.52
N GLY A 118 10.14 -6.64 -20.74
CA GLY A 118 10.89 -6.82 -21.98
C GLY A 118 12.38 -6.43 -21.93
N ALA A 119 12.84 -5.74 -20.88
CA ALA A 119 14.24 -5.34 -20.74
C ALA A 119 15.18 -6.46 -20.21
N ALA A 120 14.62 -7.60 -19.75
CA ALA A 120 15.33 -8.59 -18.94
C ALA A 120 15.65 -9.93 -19.66
N HIS A 121 15.82 -9.95 -20.99
CA HIS A 121 16.13 -11.18 -21.73
C HIS A 121 17.42 -11.14 -22.59
N HIS A 122 18.31 -10.17 -22.37
CA HIS A 122 19.63 -10.15 -22.99
C HIS A 122 20.72 -10.36 -21.93
N HIS A 123 20.90 -11.59 -21.46
CA HIS A 123 22.13 -12.06 -20.82
C HIS A 123 22.38 -13.51 -21.18
#